data_AF-A0A7R9B9S7-F1
#
_entry.id   AF-A0A7R9B9S7-F1
#
_cell.length_a   1.000
_cell.length_b   1.000
_cell.length_c   1.000
_cell.angle_alpha   90.00
_cell.angle_beta   90.00
_cell.angle_gamma   90.00
#
_symmetry.space_group_name_H-M   'P 1'
#
loop_
_entity.id
_entity.type
_entity.pdbx_description
1 polymer ?
#
loop_
_entity_poly.entity_id
_entity_poly.type
_entity_poly.pdbx_seq_one_letter_code
_entity_poly.pdbx_strand_id
1 'polypeptide(L)'
;MDQFPRLWSDMVIFDHTDRENLVTDILAGMVRNQPPSEDLTTKFAKVAWDIWTKLEAQDQERYRQLRCTGPILGDVMILCLRAGDFPKASMVLRKLDKEQQKVLGVPKLAALQLFLETCIANKDVTNAIVSV
;
A
#
# COMPACT_ATOMS: atom_id res chain seq x y z
N MET A 1 -9.74 -12.59 -10.77
CA MET A 1 -8.86 -11.78 -9.93
C MET A 1 -7.68 -11.19 -10.71
N ASP A 2 -7.23 -11.81 -11.82
CA ASP A 2 -6.20 -11.25 -12.71
C ASP A 2 -6.57 -9.92 -13.40
N GLN A 3 -7.81 -9.46 -13.25
CA GLN A 3 -8.26 -8.18 -13.79
C GLN A 3 -7.64 -6.99 -13.07
N PHE A 4 -7.29 -7.08 -11.78
CA PHE A 4 -6.75 -5.93 -11.03
C PHE A 4 -5.39 -5.44 -11.57
N PRO A 5 -4.38 -6.32 -11.78
CA PRO A 5 -3.12 -5.88 -12.38
C PRO A 5 -3.27 -5.37 -13.82
N ARG A 6 -4.22 -5.93 -14.58
CA ARG A 6 -4.54 -5.43 -15.94
C ARG A 6 -5.16 -4.04 -15.88
N LEU A 7 -6.14 -3.84 -15.01
CA LEU A 7 -6.80 -2.55 -14.82
C LEU A 7 -5.81 -1.47 -14.36
N TRP A 8 -4.88 -1.82 -13.47
CA TRP A 8 -3.77 -0.92 -13.12
C TRP A 8 -2.90 -0.59 -14.34
N SER A 9 -2.55 -1.60 -15.14
CA SER A 9 -1.77 -1.39 -16.36
C SER A 9 -2.49 -0.45 -17.33
N ASP A 10 -3.80 -0.62 -17.51
CA ASP A 10 -4.64 0.28 -18.32
C ASP A 10 -4.65 1.70 -17.74
N MET A 11 -4.78 1.86 -16.42
CA MET A 11 -4.68 3.18 -15.78
C MET A 11 -3.34 3.85 -16.00
N VAL A 12 -2.23 3.09 -16.02
CA VAL A 12 -0.90 3.64 -16.37
C VAL A 12 -0.86 4.09 -17.83
N ILE A 13 -1.39 3.28 -18.75
CA ILE A 13 -1.42 3.58 -20.19
C ILE A 13 -2.26 4.83 -20.49
N PHE A 14 -3.41 4.98 -19.83
CA PHE A 14 -4.35 6.08 -20.05
C PHE A 14 -4.12 7.29 -19.13
N ASP A 15 -3.00 7.32 -18.39
CA ASP A 15 -2.65 8.41 -17.46
C ASP A 15 -3.78 8.74 -16.46
N HIS A 16 -4.23 7.71 -15.75
CA HIS A 16 -5.27 7.80 -14.71
C HIS A 16 -4.73 7.47 -13.31
N THR A 17 -3.42 7.43 -13.15
CA THR A 17 -2.77 7.06 -11.88
C THR A 17 -2.79 8.17 -10.81
N ASP A 18 -3.20 9.38 -11.18
CA ASP A 18 -3.45 10.52 -10.29
C ASP A 18 -4.89 10.56 -9.75
N ARG A 19 -5.80 9.74 -10.29
CA ARG A 19 -7.20 9.69 -9.88
C ARG A 19 -7.36 8.89 -8.59
N GLU A 20 -7.34 9.60 -7.47
CA GLU A 20 -7.42 9.01 -6.12
C GLU A 20 -8.52 7.97 -5.93
N ASN A 21 -9.73 8.22 -6.43
CA ASN A 21 -10.84 7.27 -6.32
C ASN A 21 -10.52 5.94 -7.01
N LEU A 22 -9.96 5.98 -8.23
CA LEU A 22 -9.61 4.76 -8.98
C LEU A 22 -8.49 3.98 -8.31
N VAL A 23 -7.46 4.68 -7.81
CA VAL A 23 -6.35 4.07 -7.09
C VAL A 23 -6.85 3.40 -5.81
N THR A 24 -7.70 4.11 -5.05
CA THR A 24 -8.30 3.61 -3.81
C THR A 24 -9.19 2.39 -4.08
N ASP A 25 -10.02 2.43 -5.13
CA ASP A 25 -10.92 1.33 -5.48
C ASP A 25 -10.17 0.07 -5.90
N ILE A 26 -9.09 0.22 -6.67
CA ILE A 26 -8.24 -0.91 -7.07
C ILE A 26 -7.53 -1.51 -5.86
N LEU A 27 -6.89 -0.69 -5.02
CA LEU A 27 -6.20 -1.17 -3.81
C LEU A 27 -7.19 -1.87 -2.86
N ALA A 28 -8.31 -1.24 -2.56
CA ALA A 28 -9.34 -1.81 -1.70
C ALA A 28 -9.92 -3.10 -2.31
N GLY A 29 -10.10 -3.15 -3.63
CA GLY A 29 -10.49 -4.34 -4.37
C GLY A 29 -9.50 -5.49 -4.19
N MET A 30 -8.21 -5.24 -4.34
CA MET A 30 -7.15 -6.23 -4.14
C MET A 30 -7.05 -6.69 -2.67
N VAL A 31 -7.22 -5.78 -1.71
CA VAL A 31 -7.22 -6.12 -0.27
C VAL A 31 -8.41 -7.01 0.10
N ARG A 32 -9.61 -6.71 -0.42
CA ARG A 32 -10.81 -7.54 -0.16
C ARG A 32 -10.74 -8.91 -0.81
N ASN A 33 -10.02 -9.04 -1.93
CA ASN A 33 -9.93 -10.28 -2.69
C ASN A 33 -8.54 -10.90 -2.56
N GLN A 34 -8.34 -11.71 -1.51
CA GLN A 34 -7.07 -12.42 -1.34
C GLN A 34 -6.83 -13.38 -2.52
N PRO A 35 -5.69 -13.28 -3.22
CA PRO A 35 -5.42 -14.12 -4.38
C PRO A 35 -5.34 -15.61 -4.02
N PRO A 36 -5.79 -16.51 -4.91
CA PRO A 36 -5.69 -17.95 -4.69
C PRO A 36 -4.28 -18.50 -4.96
N SER A 37 -3.37 -17.71 -5.54
CA SER A 37 -2.01 -18.14 -5.89
C SER A 37 -0.94 -17.15 -5.44
N GLU A 38 0.26 -17.68 -5.22
CA GLU A 38 1.44 -16.89 -4.85
C GLU A 38 1.88 -15.94 -6.00
N ASP A 39 1.76 -16.38 -7.25
CA ASP A 39 2.04 -15.54 -8.43
C ASP A 39 1.12 -14.30 -8.47
N LEU A 40 -0.18 -14.50 -8.22
CA LEU A 40 -1.12 -13.38 -8.22
C LEU A 40 -0.96 -12.49 -6.98
N THR A 41 -0.58 -13.07 -5.84
CA THR A 41 -0.17 -12.31 -4.65
C THR A 41 1.02 -11.41 -4.94
N THR A 42 2.02 -11.93 -5.64
CA THR A 42 3.21 -11.17 -6.07
C THR A 42 2.82 -10.04 -7.03
N LYS A 43 1.90 -10.30 -7.97
CA LYS A 43 1.37 -9.26 -8.88
C LYS A 43 0.63 -8.15 -8.13
N PHE A 44 -0.18 -8.49 -7.13
CA PHE A 44 -0.88 -7.49 -6.32
C PHE A 44 0.11 -6.63 -5.53
N ALA A 45 1.13 -7.24 -4.92
CA ALA A 45 2.19 -6.50 -4.24
C ALA A 45 2.99 -5.61 -5.20
N LYS A 46 3.22 -6.05 -6.44
CA LYS A 46 3.88 -5.22 -7.46
C LYS A 46 3.06 -3.97 -7.80
N VAL A 47 1.74 -4.10 -7.97
CA VAL A 47 0.84 -2.96 -8.20
C VAL A 47 0.87 -2.00 -7.00
N ALA A 48 0.74 -2.52 -5.79
CA ALA A 48 0.81 -1.73 -4.57
C ALA A 48 2.12 -0.93 -4.46
N TRP A 49 3.24 -1.58 -4.81
CA TRP A 49 4.55 -0.93 -4.75
C TRP A 49 4.78 0.09 -5.87
N ASP A 50 4.19 -0.10 -7.05
CA ASP A 50 4.21 0.90 -8.11
C ASP A 50 3.45 2.17 -7.68
N ILE A 51 2.30 2.02 -7.01
CA ILE A 51 1.55 3.13 -6.41
C ILE A 51 2.38 3.84 -5.34
N TRP A 52 3.01 3.08 -4.43
CA TRP A 52 3.91 3.65 -3.42
C TRP A 52 5.04 4.46 -4.06
N THR A 53 5.71 3.90 -5.07
CA THR A 53 6.83 4.55 -5.75
C THR A 53 6.38 5.84 -6.43
N LYS A 54 5.18 5.85 -7.02
CA LYS A 54 4.56 7.06 -7.58
C LYS A 54 4.24 8.10 -6.51
N LEU A 55 3.79 7.70 -5.31
CA LEU A 55 3.57 8.63 -4.20
C LEU A 55 4.88 9.27 -3.73
N GLU A 56 5.94 8.49 -3.60
CA GLU A 56 7.25 8.98 -3.17
C GLU A 56 7.96 9.85 -4.21
N ALA A 57 7.74 9.58 -5.50
CA ALA A 57 8.35 10.31 -6.60
C ALA A 57 7.62 11.61 -7.00
N GLN A 58 6.52 11.96 -6.31
CA GLN A 58 5.78 13.18 -6.62
C GLN A 58 6.56 14.43 -6.20
N ASP A 59 6.76 15.30 -7.19
CA ASP A 59 7.35 16.62 -7.00
C ASP A 59 6.30 17.60 -6.48
N GLN A 60 6.61 18.40 -5.47
CA GLN A 60 5.61 19.23 -4.77
C GLN A 60 4.95 20.29 -5.67
N GLU A 61 5.54 20.60 -6.83
CA GLU A 61 5.09 21.66 -7.73
C GLU A 61 4.05 21.20 -8.79
N ARG A 62 3.69 19.91 -8.86
CA ARG A 62 2.73 19.44 -9.88
C ARG A 62 1.26 19.64 -9.49
N TYR A 63 0.46 20.18 -10.43
CA TYR A 63 -0.96 20.51 -10.25
C TYR A 63 -1.91 19.28 -10.10
N ARG A 64 -1.45 18.06 -10.44
CA ARG A 64 -2.22 16.82 -10.30
C ARG A 64 -1.35 15.75 -9.63
N GLN A 65 -1.64 15.53 -8.36
CA GLN A 65 -0.89 14.63 -7.48
C GLN A 65 -1.86 13.67 -6.82
N LEU A 66 -1.52 12.38 -6.83
CA LEU A 66 -2.23 11.40 -6.03
C LEU A 66 -1.94 11.71 -4.56
N ARG A 67 -2.97 12.00 -3.78
CA ARG A 67 -2.79 12.34 -2.37
C ARG A 67 -2.23 11.15 -1.60
N CYS A 68 -1.24 11.43 -0.75
CA CYS A 68 -0.73 10.45 0.21
C CYS A 68 -1.72 10.36 1.38
N THR A 69 -2.58 9.34 1.38
CA THR A 69 -3.60 9.15 2.42
C THR A 69 -3.31 7.91 3.26
N GLY A 70 -3.68 7.96 4.55
CA GLY A 70 -3.57 6.84 5.46
C GLY A 70 -4.23 5.56 4.93
N PRO A 71 -5.46 5.61 4.37
CA PRO A 71 -6.10 4.45 3.75
C PRO A 71 -5.31 3.83 2.59
N ILE A 72 -4.76 4.63 1.67
CA ILE A 72 -3.94 4.14 0.56
C ILE A 72 -2.69 3.45 1.11
N LEU A 73 -1.97 4.09 2.03
CA LEU A 73 -0.77 3.52 2.64
C LEU A 73 -1.09 2.23 3.41
N GLY A 74 -2.20 2.19 4.14
CA GLY A 74 -2.64 0.98 4.83
C GLY A 74 -2.92 -0.19 3.87
N ASP A 75 -3.59 0.06 2.75
CA ASP A 75 -3.86 -0.97 1.75
C ASP A 75 -2.57 -1.44 1.04
N VAL A 76 -1.64 -0.52 0.73
CA VAL A 76 -0.30 -0.87 0.22
C VAL A 76 0.44 -1.77 1.21
N MET A 77 0.45 -1.40 2.49
CA MET A 77 1.11 -2.17 3.54
C MET A 77 0.55 -3.60 3.64
N ILE A 78 -0.78 -3.76 3.64
CA ILE A 78 -1.43 -5.08 3.65
C ILE A 78 -0.96 -5.94 2.48
N LEU A 79 -0.92 -5.39 1.28
CA LEU A 79 -0.54 -6.13 0.07
C LEU A 79 0.94 -6.55 0.09
N CYS A 80 1.84 -5.71 0.63
CA CYS A 80 3.23 -6.08 0.86
C CYS A 80 3.36 -7.22 1.89
N LEU A 81 2.66 -7.12 3.04
CA LEU A 81 2.68 -8.14 4.09
C LEU A 81 2.18 -9.50 3.59
N ARG A 82 1.11 -9.52 2.81
CA ARG A 82 0.57 -10.77 2.21
C ARG A 82 1.53 -11.45 1.24
N ALA A 83 2.40 -10.68 0.58
CA ALA A 83 3.45 -11.22 -0.28
C ALA A 83 4.74 -11.57 0.48
N GLY A 84 4.74 -11.50 1.82
CA GLY A 84 5.91 -11.74 2.65
C GLY A 84 6.97 -10.64 2.58
N ASP A 85 6.68 -9.51 1.95
CA ASP A 85 7.63 -8.40 1.80
C ASP A 85 7.56 -7.45 3.00
N PHE A 86 8.00 -7.98 4.14
CA PHE A 86 8.04 -7.25 5.41
C PHE A 86 8.90 -5.97 5.34
N PRO A 87 10.09 -5.95 4.68
CA PRO A 87 10.87 -4.72 4.55
C PRO A 87 10.08 -3.57 3.90
N LYS A 88 9.34 -3.84 2.81
CA LYS A 88 8.49 -2.82 2.18
C LYS A 88 7.36 -2.36 3.10
N ALA A 89 6.70 -3.30 3.78
CA ALA A 89 5.65 -2.95 4.75
C ALA A 89 6.17 -2.02 5.86
N SER A 90 7.39 -2.29 6.37
CA SER A 90 8.04 -1.46 7.39
C SER A 90 8.40 -0.07 6.87
N MET A 91 8.74 0.08 5.58
CA MET A 91 8.93 1.41 4.96
C MET A 91 7.62 2.21 4.96
N VAL A 92 6.50 1.56 4.63
CA VAL A 92 5.19 2.21 4.64
C VAL A 92 4.81 2.64 6.05
N LEU A 93 4.98 1.76 7.05
CA LEU A 93 4.72 2.11 8.45
C LEU A 93 5.60 3.27 8.92
N ARG A 94 6.89 3.27 8.56
CA ARG A 94 7.79 4.36 8.92
C ARG A 94 7.32 5.70 8.39
N LYS A 95 6.77 5.76 7.17
CA LYS A 95 6.17 6.98 6.64
C LYS A 95 4.92 7.39 7.41
N LEU A 96 4.06 6.43 7.72
CA LEU A 96 2.87 6.65 8.55
C LEU A 96 3.21 7.17 9.95
N ASP A 97 4.36 6.81 10.51
CA ASP A 97 4.83 7.28 11.83
C ASP A 97 5.61 8.61 11.76
N LYS A 98 6.61 8.71 10.88
CA LYS A 98 7.55 9.84 10.83
C LYS A 98 7.10 11.00 9.96
N GLU A 99 6.15 10.79 9.07
CA GLU A 99 5.65 11.80 8.14
C GLU A 99 4.14 12.04 8.28
N GLN A 100 3.59 11.87 9.49
CA GLN A 100 2.16 12.05 9.79
C GLN A 100 1.60 13.37 9.27
N GLN A 101 2.37 14.46 9.36
CA GLN A 101 1.97 15.78 8.85
C GLN A 101 1.75 15.84 7.32
N LYS A 102 2.30 14.89 6.57
CA LYS A 102 2.15 14.80 5.11
C LYS A 102 1.12 13.74 4.68
N VAL A 103 0.61 12.94 5.62
CA VAL A 103 -0.35 11.88 5.35
C VAL A 103 -1.74 12.36 5.76
N LEU A 104 -2.68 12.30 4.82
CA LEU A 104 -4.07 12.67 5.10
C LEU A 104 -4.85 11.49 5.70
N GLY A 105 -5.42 11.71 6.89
CA GLY A 105 -6.18 10.70 7.61
C GLY A 105 -5.31 9.59 8.21
N VAL A 106 -5.95 8.51 8.64
CA VAL A 106 -5.30 7.40 9.35
C VAL A 106 -5.40 6.10 8.56
N PRO A 107 -4.43 5.18 8.69
CA PRO A 107 -4.54 3.85 8.08
C PRO A 107 -5.68 3.06 8.71
N LYS A 108 -6.18 2.07 7.95
CA LYS A 108 -7.19 1.14 8.47
C LYS A 108 -6.59 0.32 9.61
N LEU A 109 -7.34 0.13 10.69
CA LEU A 109 -6.90 -0.66 11.86
C LEU A 109 -6.43 -2.07 11.46
N ALA A 110 -7.12 -2.71 10.50
CA ALA A 110 -6.74 -4.02 9.98
C ALA A 110 -5.31 -4.07 9.41
N ALA A 111 -4.80 -2.95 8.86
CA ALA A 111 -3.44 -2.87 8.36
C ALA A 111 -2.42 -2.90 9.51
N LEU A 112 -2.68 -2.13 10.58
CA LEU A 112 -1.83 -2.09 11.77
C LEU A 112 -1.85 -3.43 12.51
N GLN A 113 -3.02 -4.04 12.67
CA GLN A 113 -3.18 -5.37 13.27
C GLN A 113 -2.37 -6.43 12.49
N LEU A 114 -2.51 -6.47 11.16
CA LEU A 114 -1.75 -7.42 10.34
C LEU A 114 -0.24 -7.19 10.43
N PHE A 115 0.20 -5.92 10.48
CA PHE A 115 1.61 -5.60 10.65
C PHE A 115 2.14 -6.12 12.00
N LEU A 116 1.41 -5.86 13.09
CA LEU A 116 1.76 -6.32 14.43
C LEU A 116 1.85 -7.85 14.50
N GLU A 117 0.86 -8.56 13.96
CA GLU A 117 0.87 -10.02 13.86
C GLU A 117 2.10 -10.53 13.11
N THR A 118 2.48 -9.84 12.03
CA THR A 118 3.68 -10.17 11.24
C THR A 118 4.97 -9.89 12.01
N CYS A 119 5.04 -8.81 12.81
CA CYS A 119 6.18 -8.56 13.70
C CYS A 119 6.36 -9.65 14.74
N ILE A 120 5.26 -10.12 15.35
CA ILE A 120 5.27 -11.21 16.33
C ILE A 120 5.80 -12.48 15.67
N ALA A 121 5.31 -12.82 14.47
CA ALA A 121 5.78 -13.99 13.71
C ALA A 121 7.27 -13.91 13.36
N ASN A 122 7.77 -12.71 13.01
CA ASN A 122 9.17 -12.47 12.66
C ASN A 122 10.10 -12.25 13.86
N LYS A 123 9.59 -12.29 15.10
CA LYS A 123 10.32 -11.95 16.34
C LYS A 123 10.97 -10.56 16.33
N ASP A 124 10.39 -9.63 15.57
CA ASP A 124 10.89 -8.26 15.43
C ASP A 124 10.16 -7.32 16.41
N VAL A 125 10.63 -7.34 17.67
CA VAL A 125 10.04 -6.57 18.78
C VAL A 125 10.15 -5.06 18.54
N THR A 126 11.19 -4.60 17.83
CA THR A 126 11.44 -3.18 17.60
C THR A 126 10.36 -2.56 16.72
N ASN A 127 9.98 -3.26 15.65
CA ASN A 127 8.92 -2.78 14.76
C ASN A 127 7.51 -2.98 15.36
N ALA A 128 7.32 -3.96 16.25
CA ALA A 128 6.05 -4.18 16.95
C ALA A 128 5.63 -3.00 17.85
N ILE A 129 6.59 -2.34 18.52
CA ILE A 129 6.32 -1.22 19.42
C ILE A 129 5.89 0.04 18.65
N VAL A 130 6.37 0.22 17.41
CA VAL A 130 6.03 1.38 16.57
C VAL A 130 4.60 1.30 16.00
N SER A 131 4.02 0.10 15.96
CA SER A 131 2.66 -0.13 15.43
C SER A 131 1.52 0.01 16.45
N VAL A 132 1.83 0.26 17.73
CA VAL A 132 0.86 0.41 18.85
C VAL A 132 0.46 1.87 19.05
#